data_AF-A0A1B7XV60-F1
#
_entry.id   AF-A0A1B7XV60-F1
#
_cell.length_a   1.000
_cell.length_b   1.000
_cell.length_c   1.000
_cell.angle_alpha   90.00
_cell.angle_beta   90.00
_cell.angle_gamma   90.00
#
_symmetry.space_group_name_H-M   'P 1'
#
loop_
_entity.id
_entity.type
_entity.pdbx_description
1 polymer ?
#
loop_
_entity_poly.entity_id
_entity_poly.type
_entity_poly.pdbx_seq_one_letter_code
_entity_poly.pdbx_strand_id
1 'polypeptide(L)'
;MVVFDGHEYLTEEEKRLREDRKREKYWKKWGPYVAERQWATVREDYSPDGDAWSHFTHDDARSRAYRWGEDGIAGVSDTHGLQNLGFAFWNEEDPGRLSTADHAKSDFLKERLFGLSNPQGNHGESIKEAHFHVDNTPVSSFNSHSHLLSGC
;
A
#
# COMPACT_ATOMS: atom_id res chain seq x y z
N MET A 1 9.59 -29.34 -4.83
CA MET A 1 10.50 -30.33 -4.23
C MET A 1 11.32 -30.86 -5.37
N VAL A 2 12.62 -30.64 -5.33
CA VAL A 2 13.52 -31.08 -6.41
C VAL A 2 14.09 -32.43 -6.00
N VAL A 3 13.89 -33.44 -6.84
CA VAL A 3 14.52 -34.76 -6.66
C VAL A 3 15.74 -34.79 -7.55
N PHE A 4 16.91 -34.98 -6.96
CA PHE A 4 18.18 -35.12 -7.70
C PHE A 4 18.97 -36.29 -7.12
N ASP A 5 19.34 -37.24 -7.98
CA ASP A 5 20.06 -38.47 -7.62
C ASP A 5 19.39 -39.29 -6.49
N GLY A 6 18.06 -39.36 -6.50
CA GLY A 6 17.28 -40.08 -5.47
C GLY A 6 17.15 -39.34 -4.14
N HIS A 7 17.74 -38.15 -4.00
CA HIS A 7 17.62 -37.30 -2.81
C HIS A 7 16.59 -36.19 -3.03
N GLU A 8 15.73 -35.97 -2.03
CA GLU A 8 14.81 -34.84 -1.99
C GLU A 8 15.49 -33.62 -1.36
N TYR A 9 15.54 -32.52 -2.12
CA TYR A 9 15.99 -31.24 -1.61
C TYR A 9 14.81 -30.29 -1.44
N LEU A 10 14.72 -29.73 -0.23
CA LEU A 10 13.75 -28.71 0.13
C LEU A 10 14.41 -27.34 0.12
N THR A 11 13.83 -26.41 -0.62
CA THR A 11 14.24 -25.01 -0.53
C THR A 11 13.81 -24.43 0.82
N GLU A 12 14.44 -23.34 1.24
CA GLU A 12 14.05 -22.63 2.47
C GLU A 12 12.58 -22.18 2.43
N GLU A 13 12.10 -21.77 1.26
CA GLU A 13 10.69 -21.38 1.09
C GLU A 13 9.73 -22.56 1.26
N GLU A 14 10.09 -23.73 0.75
CA GLU A 14 9.29 -24.94 0.94
C GLU A 14 9.27 -25.39 2.41
N LYS A 15 10.37 -25.20 3.14
CA LYS A 15 10.42 -25.43 4.59
C LYS A 15 9.46 -24.49 5.31
N ARG A 16 9.49 -23.18 5.03
CA ARG A 16 8.55 -22.19 5.61
C ARG A 16 7.10 -22.54 5.30
N LEU A 17 6.80 -22.90 4.05
CA LEU A 17 5.45 -23.32 3.64
C LEU A 17 4.98 -24.61 4.31
N ARG A 18 5.89 -25.51 4.70
CA ARG A 18 5.55 -26.70 5.48
C ARG A 18 5.28 -26.34 6.94
N GLU A 19 6.12 -25.52 7.55
CA GLU A 19 5.93 -25.02 8.93
C GLU A 19 4.61 -24.24 9.06
N ASP A 20 4.27 -23.42 8.06
CA ASP A 20 3.01 -22.64 8.00
C ASP A 20 1.79 -23.56 7.89
N ARG A 21 1.82 -24.55 6.99
CA ARG A 21 0.74 -25.55 6.84
C ARG A 21 0.51 -26.37 8.10
N LYS A 22 1.59 -26.72 8.82
CA LYS A 22 1.53 -27.44 10.09
C LYS A 22 1.18 -26.55 11.28
N ARG A 23 1.09 -25.23 11.08
CA ARG A 23 0.88 -24.21 12.13
C ARG A 23 1.96 -24.23 13.21
N GLU A 24 3.19 -24.64 12.86
CA GLU A 24 4.36 -24.56 13.73
C GLU A 24 4.87 -23.12 13.81
N LYS A 25 4.83 -22.40 12.68
CA LYS A 25 5.09 -20.95 12.59
C LYS A 25 4.15 -20.33 11.57
N TYR A 26 3.59 -19.17 11.87
CA TYR A 26 2.65 -18.47 11.00
C TYR A 26 3.38 -17.52 10.05
N TRP A 27 4.08 -18.08 9.07
CA TRP A 27 4.92 -17.29 8.15
C TRP A 27 4.11 -16.31 7.31
N LYS A 28 2.87 -16.66 6.97
CA LYS A 28 1.97 -15.78 6.21
C LYS A 28 1.25 -14.75 7.07
N LYS A 29 1.53 -14.67 8.37
CA LYS A 29 0.85 -13.73 9.25
C LYS A 29 1.06 -12.28 8.84
N TRP A 30 2.23 -11.96 8.26
CA TRP A 30 2.59 -10.62 7.82
C TRP A 30 2.91 -10.64 6.32
N GLY A 31 2.44 -9.65 5.59
CA GLY A 31 2.66 -9.56 4.15
C GLY A 31 2.12 -8.27 3.54
N PRO A 32 2.23 -8.12 2.21
CA PRO A 32 1.76 -6.94 1.48
C PRO A 32 0.24 -6.99 1.30
N TYR A 33 -0.52 -6.95 2.39
CA TYR A 33 -1.98 -6.99 2.36
C TYR A 33 -2.62 -5.59 2.45
N VAL A 34 -1.79 -4.55 2.61
CA VAL A 34 -2.20 -3.13 2.57
C VAL A 34 -2.43 -2.74 1.11
N ALA A 35 -3.52 -2.01 0.85
CA ALA A 35 -3.76 -1.48 -0.48
C ALA A 35 -2.79 -0.32 -0.77
N GLU A 36 -2.34 -0.17 -2.01
CA GLU A 36 -1.51 1.00 -2.37
C GLU A 36 -2.33 2.29 -2.50
N ARG A 37 -3.65 2.15 -2.69
CA ARG A 37 -4.64 3.24 -2.72
C ARG A 37 -6.02 2.72 -2.33
N GLN A 38 -6.70 3.40 -1.39
CA GLN A 38 -8.02 3.03 -0.87
C GLN A 38 -8.88 4.23 -0.40
N TRP A 39 -8.37 5.48 -0.41
CA TRP A 39 -9.17 6.67 -0.08
C TRP A 39 -10.33 6.93 -1.06
N ALA A 40 -11.31 7.78 -0.73
CA ALA A 40 -12.53 7.99 -1.54
C ALA A 40 -13.15 6.68 -2.05
N THR A 41 -13.53 5.77 -1.15
CA THR A 41 -14.25 4.54 -1.50
C THR A 41 -15.57 4.47 -0.73
N VAL A 42 -16.55 3.75 -1.27
CA VAL A 42 -17.88 3.54 -0.66
C VAL A 42 -17.80 2.96 0.75
N ARG A 43 -16.73 2.23 1.08
CA ARG A 43 -16.55 1.66 2.44
C ARG A 43 -16.25 2.73 3.49
N GLU A 44 -15.62 3.84 3.09
CA GLU A 44 -15.30 4.96 3.97
C GLU A 44 -16.30 6.13 3.85
N ASP A 45 -17.47 5.88 3.27
CA ASP A 45 -18.53 6.87 3.18
C ASP A 45 -19.25 7.06 4.51
N TYR A 46 -19.11 8.26 5.06
CA TYR A 46 -19.87 8.76 6.22
C TYR A 46 -20.52 10.11 5.91
N SER A 47 -20.65 10.43 4.62
CA SER A 47 -21.28 11.65 4.18
C SER A 47 -22.77 11.64 4.54
N PRO A 48 -23.37 12.80 4.86
CA PRO A 48 -24.80 12.89 5.14
C PRO A 48 -25.69 12.56 3.93
N ASP A 49 -25.15 12.69 2.72
CA ASP A 49 -25.86 12.63 1.43
C ASP A 49 -25.48 11.43 0.56
N GLY A 50 -24.51 10.61 0.98
CA GLY A 50 -24.04 9.43 0.25
C GLY A 50 -23.00 9.74 -0.85
N ASP A 51 -22.35 10.90 -0.80
CA ASP A 51 -21.21 11.22 -1.67
C ASP A 51 -19.90 10.60 -1.16
N ALA A 52 -19.78 9.29 -1.32
CA ALA A 52 -18.59 8.52 -0.98
C ALA A 52 -17.29 9.01 -1.64
N TRP A 53 -17.38 9.67 -2.80
CA TRP A 53 -16.23 9.94 -3.66
C TRP A 53 -15.59 11.29 -3.37
N SER A 54 -16.38 12.30 -2.99
CA SER A 54 -15.87 13.63 -2.65
C SER A 54 -15.70 13.82 -1.14
N HIS A 55 -16.44 13.07 -0.31
CA HIS A 55 -16.41 13.25 1.14
C HIS A 55 -15.09 12.81 1.79
N PHE A 56 -14.39 11.82 1.24
CA PHE A 56 -13.12 11.35 1.77
C PHE A 56 -11.97 11.70 0.85
N THR A 57 -11.40 12.89 1.03
CA THR A 57 -10.39 13.45 0.12
C THR A 57 -9.01 12.84 0.34
N HIS A 58 -8.09 13.09 -0.60
CA HIS A 58 -6.68 12.72 -0.44
C HIS A 58 -6.01 13.40 0.78
N ASP A 59 -6.46 14.59 1.18
CA ASP A 59 -5.90 15.25 2.37
C ASP A 59 -6.42 14.62 3.67
N ASP A 60 -7.69 14.18 3.68
CA ASP A 60 -8.24 13.39 4.78
C ASP A 60 -7.53 12.05 4.88
N ALA A 61 -7.24 11.39 3.76
CA ALA A 61 -6.51 10.11 3.70
C ALA A 61 -5.19 10.12 4.47
N ARG A 62 -4.52 11.27 4.53
CA ARG A 62 -3.25 11.45 5.26
C ARG A 62 -3.46 11.69 6.76
N SER A 63 -4.61 12.22 7.13
CA SER A 63 -4.86 12.78 8.47
C SER A 63 -5.89 11.97 9.27
N ARG A 64 -6.47 10.94 8.66
CA ARG A 64 -7.55 10.13 9.21
C ARG A 64 -7.18 8.65 9.15
N ALA A 65 -7.40 7.94 10.25
CA ALA A 65 -7.38 6.48 10.28
C ALA A 65 -8.64 5.91 9.61
N TYR A 66 -8.44 4.90 8.77
CA TYR A 66 -9.50 4.27 8.01
C TYR A 66 -10.19 3.24 8.91
N ARG A 67 -11.48 2.99 8.68
CA ARG A 67 -12.24 2.04 9.49
C ARG A 67 -12.29 0.64 8.89
N TRP A 68 -12.21 0.54 7.57
CA TRP A 68 -12.40 -0.70 6.81
C TRP A 68 -11.17 -1.10 5.97
N GLY A 69 -10.00 -0.59 6.32
CA GLY A 69 -8.73 -0.91 5.68
C GLY A 69 -7.67 0.11 6.07
N GLU A 70 -6.66 0.27 5.22
CA GLU A 70 -5.65 1.34 5.21
C GLU A 70 -4.99 1.32 3.82
N ASP A 71 -4.35 2.42 3.44
CA ASP A 71 -3.48 2.46 2.27
C ASP A 71 -2.11 3.07 2.56
N GLY A 72 -1.12 2.66 1.77
CA GLY A 72 0.25 3.12 1.91
C GLY A 72 1.18 2.56 0.83
N ILE A 73 2.21 3.34 0.49
CA ILE A 73 3.22 2.91 -0.48
C ILE A 73 4.01 1.72 0.07
N ALA A 74 4.02 0.62 -0.68
CA ALA A 74 4.68 -0.63 -0.32
C ALA A 74 4.34 -1.12 1.10
N GLY A 75 3.07 -0.94 1.50
CA GLY A 75 2.61 -1.23 2.86
C GLY A 75 2.64 -2.72 3.21
N VAL A 76 2.85 -3.01 4.50
CA VAL A 76 2.84 -4.36 5.07
C VAL A 76 1.86 -4.40 6.23
N SER A 77 1.04 -5.44 6.30
CA SER A 77 0.13 -5.64 7.43
C SER A 77 0.08 -7.08 7.88
N ASP A 78 -0.53 -7.29 9.05
CA ASP A 78 -0.96 -8.62 9.41
C ASP A 78 -2.15 -9.07 8.53
N THR A 79 -2.44 -10.37 8.49
CA THR A 79 -3.51 -10.95 7.64
C THR A 79 -4.91 -10.43 7.92
N HIS A 80 -5.14 -9.76 9.06
CA HIS A 80 -6.43 -9.19 9.42
C HIS A 80 -6.47 -7.66 9.25
N GLY A 81 -5.36 -7.03 8.83
CA GLY A 81 -5.27 -5.58 8.64
C GLY A 81 -5.40 -4.78 9.94
N LEU A 82 -5.08 -5.38 11.09
CA LEU A 82 -5.15 -4.74 12.40
C LEU A 82 -3.95 -3.83 12.66
N GLN A 83 -2.79 -4.18 12.08
CA GLN A 83 -1.57 -3.41 12.14
C GLN A 83 -1.06 -3.18 10.73
N ASN A 84 -1.00 -1.92 10.30
CA ASN A 84 -0.54 -1.52 8.98
C ASN A 84 0.73 -0.69 9.13
N LEU A 85 1.75 -1.03 8.36
CA LEU A 85 3.03 -0.35 8.27
C LEU A 85 3.13 0.23 6.86
N GLY A 86 3.49 1.50 6.75
CA GLY A 86 3.69 2.19 5.48
C GLY A 86 4.99 2.98 5.50
N PHE A 87 5.51 3.28 4.31
CA PHE A 87 6.69 4.10 4.15
C PHE A 87 6.32 5.54 3.81
N ALA A 88 7.07 6.49 4.37
CA ALA A 88 6.95 7.91 4.12
C ALA A 88 8.23 8.41 3.45
N PHE A 89 8.12 9.10 2.32
CA PHE A 89 9.25 9.61 1.57
C PHE A 89 9.27 11.13 1.58
N TRP A 90 10.44 11.70 1.85
CA TRP A 90 10.70 13.13 1.78
C TRP A 90 11.36 13.48 0.46
N ASN A 91 10.87 14.51 -0.21
CA ASN A 91 11.41 14.99 -1.49
C ASN A 91 12.51 16.06 -1.31
N GLU A 92 12.93 16.34 -0.07
CA GLU A 92 13.94 17.37 0.25
C GLU A 92 13.51 18.82 -0.01
N GLU A 93 12.24 19.07 -0.37
CA GLU A 93 11.71 20.42 -0.59
C GLU A 93 11.16 21.02 0.72
N ASP A 94 11.53 22.27 1.00
CA ASP A 94 11.14 22.95 2.23
C ASP A 94 9.72 23.56 2.12
N PRO A 95 8.74 23.19 2.99
CA PRO A 95 7.33 23.62 2.95
C PRO A 95 7.05 25.13 3.11
N GLY A 96 8.08 25.97 3.00
CA GLY A 96 7.97 27.42 3.19
C GLY A 96 8.82 28.26 2.26
N ARG A 97 9.55 27.65 1.30
CA ARG A 97 10.55 28.38 0.50
C ARG A 97 10.00 29.04 -0.76
N LEU A 98 8.80 28.66 -1.22
CA LEU A 98 8.12 29.32 -2.34
C LEU A 98 6.61 29.49 -2.09
N SER A 99 6.17 30.74 -2.03
CA SER A 99 4.80 31.14 -1.67
C SER A 99 3.83 31.21 -2.87
N THR A 100 3.94 30.30 -3.85
CA THR A 100 2.97 30.25 -4.96
C THR A 100 2.02 29.07 -4.77
N ALA A 101 0.76 29.24 -5.17
CA ALA A 101 -0.31 28.25 -4.97
C ALA A 101 0.00 26.84 -5.54
N ASP A 102 0.97 26.74 -6.44
CA ASP A 102 1.46 25.48 -7.00
C ASP A 102 2.33 24.66 -6.02
N HIS A 103 2.83 25.26 -4.93
CA HIS A 103 3.73 24.61 -3.95
C HIS A 103 3.02 23.91 -2.78
N ALA A 104 1.70 24.05 -2.63
CA ALA A 104 0.94 23.32 -1.60
C ALA A 104 1.07 21.78 -1.71
N LYS A 105 1.61 21.31 -2.84
CA LYS A 105 1.87 19.90 -3.12
C LYS A 105 3.15 19.37 -2.43
N SER A 106 4.13 20.23 -2.10
CA SER A 106 5.39 19.84 -1.44
C SER A 106 5.35 19.90 0.09
N ASP A 107 4.24 20.30 0.69
CA ASP A 107 4.16 20.56 2.13
C ASP A 107 4.05 19.29 3.00
N PHE A 108 4.17 18.10 2.42
CA PHE A 108 3.94 16.84 3.11
C PHE A 108 4.77 15.67 2.59
N LEU A 109 4.98 14.70 3.50
CA LEU A 109 5.64 13.44 3.16
C LEU A 109 4.79 12.61 2.22
N LYS A 110 5.43 12.01 1.22
CA LYS A 110 4.77 11.07 0.31
C LYS A 110 4.62 9.72 0.99
N GLU A 111 3.44 9.48 1.54
CA GLU A 111 3.09 8.22 2.21
C GLU A 111 2.18 7.34 1.35
N ARG A 112 1.51 7.96 0.37
CA ARG A 112 0.45 7.36 -0.45
C ARG A 112 0.56 7.82 -1.90
N LEU A 113 0.13 6.96 -2.81
CA LEU A 113 0.04 7.30 -4.22
C LEU A 113 -1.09 8.31 -4.45
N PHE A 114 -0.84 9.31 -5.29
CA PHE A 114 -1.85 10.29 -5.64
C PHE A 114 -2.83 9.68 -6.64
N GLY A 115 -4.09 9.64 -6.24
CA GLY A 115 -5.17 9.16 -7.08
C GLY A 115 -6.11 10.28 -7.53
N LEU A 116 -6.98 9.95 -8.48
CA LEU A 116 -8.20 10.70 -8.74
C LEU A 116 -9.38 9.92 -8.15
N SER A 117 -10.30 10.62 -7.51
CA SER A 117 -11.61 10.08 -7.15
C SER A 117 -12.46 9.84 -8.40
N ASN A 118 -13.60 9.16 -8.24
CA ASN A 118 -14.45 8.77 -9.35
C ASN A 118 -14.89 9.97 -10.24
N PRO A 119 -15.33 11.13 -9.71
CA PRO A 119 -15.66 12.30 -10.52
C PRO A 119 -14.46 12.98 -11.18
N GLN A 120 -13.25 12.77 -10.65
CA GLN A 120 -12.03 13.45 -11.12
C GLN A 120 -11.36 12.71 -12.29
N GLY A 121 -11.51 11.38 -12.38
CA GLY A 121 -10.85 10.53 -13.37
C GLY A 121 -11.75 10.12 -14.54
N ASN A 122 -11.18 10.05 -15.75
CA ASN A 122 -11.89 9.56 -16.95
C ASN A 122 -12.34 8.09 -16.85
N HIS A 123 -11.70 7.29 -15.99
CA HIS A 123 -11.99 5.87 -15.76
C HIS A 123 -12.31 5.58 -14.28
N GLY A 124 -12.74 6.60 -13.53
CA GLY A 124 -12.96 6.50 -12.09
C GLY A 124 -11.66 6.54 -11.29
N GLU A 125 -11.63 5.79 -10.18
CA GLU A 125 -10.44 5.62 -9.32
C GLU A 125 -9.18 5.32 -10.15
N SER A 126 -8.27 6.30 -10.24
CA SER A 126 -7.07 6.22 -11.08
C SER A 126 -5.86 6.70 -10.31
N ILE A 127 -4.80 5.90 -10.23
CA ILE A 127 -3.50 6.33 -9.68
C ILE A 127 -2.71 7.08 -10.76
N LYS A 128 -2.03 8.16 -10.38
CA LYS A 128 -1.23 8.98 -11.31
C LYS A 128 0.23 8.57 -11.39
N GLU A 129 0.73 7.91 -10.36
CA GLU A 129 2.07 7.33 -10.32
C GLU A 129 2.13 5.97 -10.99
N ALA A 130 3.30 5.62 -11.55
CA ALA A 130 3.56 4.27 -12.01
C ALA A 130 4.07 3.44 -10.83
N HIS A 131 3.46 2.27 -10.60
CA HIS A 131 3.85 1.35 -9.53
C HIS A 131 3.77 -0.09 -10.01
N PHE A 132 4.69 -0.92 -9.54
CA PHE A 132 4.82 -2.31 -9.94
C PHE A 132 5.20 -3.19 -8.75
N HIS A 133 4.50 -4.31 -8.61
CA HIS A 133 4.92 -5.43 -7.77
C HIS A 133 5.86 -6.28 -8.60
N VAL A 134 7.14 -6.34 -8.22
CA VAL A 134 8.19 -6.93 -9.05
C VAL A 134 8.35 -8.41 -8.71
N ASP A 135 8.64 -8.74 -7.45
CA ASP A 135 8.76 -10.11 -6.97
C ASP A 135 8.20 -10.25 -5.56
N ASN A 136 7.67 -11.43 -5.23
CA ASN A 136 7.27 -11.76 -3.86
C ASN A 136 7.36 -13.27 -3.63
N THR A 137 7.87 -13.70 -2.47
CA THR A 137 7.81 -15.11 -2.09
C THR A 137 6.43 -15.48 -1.53
N PRO A 138 5.98 -16.74 -1.66
CA PRO A 138 4.69 -17.19 -1.14
C PRO A 138 4.42 -16.93 0.34
N VAL A 139 5.47 -16.86 1.17
CA VAL A 139 5.37 -16.48 2.59
C VAL A 139 5.80 -15.04 2.89
N SER A 140 5.99 -14.23 1.84
CA SER A 140 6.38 -12.81 1.93
C SER A 140 7.66 -12.56 2.74
N SER A 141 8.56 -13.55 2.79
CA SER A 141 9.90 -13.39 3.36
C SER A 141 10.79 -12.46 2.54
N PHE A 142 10.45 -12.28 1.25
CA PHE A 142 11.06 -11.31 0.36
C PHE A 142 9.97 -10.72 -0.54
N ASN A 143 9.98 -9.41 -0.69
CA ASN A 143 9.10 -8.69 -1.59
C ASN A 143 9.84 -7.47 -2.15
N SER A 144 9.73 -7.22 -3.45
CA SER A 144 10.25 -6.04 -4.13
C SER A 144 9.14 -5.29 -4.86
N HIS A 145 9.10 -3.98 -4.65
CA HIS A 145 8.23 -3.06 -5.35
C HIS A 145 9.06 -2.00 -6.07
N SER A 146 8.49 -1.44 -7.14
CA SER A 146 9.06 -0.32 -7.88
C SER A 146 8.01 0.76 -8.03
N HIS A 147 8.29 1.96 -7.54
CA HIS A 147 7.39 3.11 -7.60
C HIS A 147 8.10 4.29 -8.25
N LEU A 148 7.44 4.89 -9.26
CA LEU A 148 7.85 6.16 -9.86
C LEU A 148 6.95 7.27 -9.31
N LEU A 149 7.43 7.90 -8.24
CA LEU A 149 6.70 8.97 -7.56
C LEU A 149 6.93 10.29 -8.32
N SER A 150 5.87 10.82 -8.93
CA SER A 150 5.91 12.18 -9.48
C SER A 150 6.07 13.17 -8.33
N GLY A 151 6.92 14.19 -8.50
CA GLY A 151 7.35 15.13 -7.45
C GLY A 151 6.21 15.56 -6.52
N CYS A 152 6.51 15.54 -5.22
CA CYS A 152 5.67 16.15 -4.19
C CYS A 152 5.69 17.65 -4.44
#